data_AF-A0A6N9T6H1-F1
#
_entry.id   AF-A0A6N9T6H1-F1
#
_cell.length_a   1.000
_cell.length_b   1.000
_cell.length_c   1.000
_cell.angle_alpha   90.00
_cell.angle_beta   90.00
_cell.angle_gamma   90.00
#
_symmetry.space_group_name_H-M   'P 1'
#
loop_
_entity.id
_entity.type
_entity.pdbx_description
1 polymer ?
#
loop_
_entity_poly.entity_id
_entity_poly.type
_entity_poly.pdbx_seq_one_letter_code
_entity_poly.pdbx_strand_id
1 'polypeptide(L)'
;MDVFNTVGIIVTIIGVIVTIICTAIAVNEARKAKDYSEKLKNAVKRISLLTAAERLRLVQDHIEQLPHRMRDFRGKNPDLSISKIRLEIGRAISSLQREGPGSIARKYLAEAQEELNQYEDSADRVAAKTPDYNFDADAKRNMRLAVQEAVSELVSATNKLEE
;
A
#
# COMPACT_ATOMS: atom_id res chain seq x y z
N MET A 1 -38.60 57.98 25.59
CA MET A 1 -38.01 57.24 24.45
C MET A 1 -36.80 56.40 24.86
N ASP A 2 -36.34 56.45 26.11
CA ASP A 2 -35.12 55.75 26.54
C ASP A 2 -35.26 54.24 26.78
N VAL A 3 -36.44 53.76 27.21
CA VAL A 3 -36.64 52.35 27.58
C VAL A 3 -36.42 51.40 26.39
N PHE A 4 -36.84 51.78 25.18
CA PHE A 4 -36.64 50.97 23.98
C PHE A 4 -35.17 50.88 23.57
N ASN A 5 -34.38 51.93 23.81
CA ASN A 5 -32.96 51.95 23.48
C ASN A 5 -32.15 51.10 24.48
N THR A 6 -32.47 51.19 25.78
CA THR A 6 -31.84 50.37 26.82
C THR A 6 -32.14 48.87 26.64
N VAL A 7 -33.38 48.52 26.32
CA VAL A 7 -33.76 47.11 26.05
C VAL A 7 -33.05 46.59 24.79
N GLY A 8 -32.97 47.39 23.73
CA GLY A 8 -32.24 47.02 22.50
C GLY A 8 -30.75 46.77 22.71
N ILE A 9 -30.10 47.60 23.55
CA ILE A 9 -28.67 47.42 23.90
C ILE A 9 -28.46 46.13 24.70
N ILE A 10 -29.32 45.84 25.68
CA ILE A 10 -29.21 44.62 26.50
C ILE A 10 -29.40 43.36 25.64
N VAL A 11 -30.40 43.35 24.75
CA VAL A 11 -30.64 42.22 23.83
C VAL A 11 -29.45 42.00 22.90
N THR A 12 -28.85 43.09 22.41
CA THR A 12 -27.66 43.01 21.53
C THR A 12 -26.45 42.44 22.26
N ILE A 13 -26.20 42.86 23.51
CA ILE A 13 -25.11 42.34 24.34
C ILE A 13 -25.29 40.84 24.60
N ILE A 14 -26.50 40.42 24.97
CA ILE A 14 -26.81 39.00 25.21
C ILE A 14 -26.62 38.19 23.92
N GLY A 15 -27.09 38.69 22.77
CA GLY A 15 -26.93 38.03 21.48
C GLY A 15 -25.46 37.81 21.08
N VAL A 16 -24.59 38.79 21.35
CA VAL A 16 -23.15 38.66 21.09
C VAL A 16 -22.50 37.61 22.00
N ILE A 17 -22.86 37.56 23.29
CA ILE A 17 -22.34 36.56 24.23
C ILE A 17 -22.71 35.14 23.78
N VAL A 18 -23.98 34.92 23.42
CA VAL A 18 -24.45 33.62 22.92
C VAL A 18 -23.70 33.20 21.66
N THR A 19 -23.49 34.14 20.73
CA THR A 19 -22.75 33.89 19.48
C THR A 19 -21.31 33.43 19.75
N ILE A 20 -20.60 34.11 20.67
CA ILE A 20 -19.22 33.75 21.05
C ILE A 20 -19.17 32.32 21.63
N ILE A 21 -20.12 31.97 22.50
CA ILE A 21 -20.18 30.63 23.11
C ILE A 21 -20.44 29.56 22.05
N CYS A 22 -21.39 29.79 21.13
CA CYS A 22 -21.68 28.87 20.04
C CYS A 22 -20.47 28.67 19.12
N THR A 23 -19.76 29.75 18.77
CA THR A 23 -18.53 29.66 17.96
C THR A 23 -17.44 28.87 18.70
N ALA A 24 -17.27 29.06 20.01
CA ALA A 24 -16.29 28.32 20.79
C ALA A 24 -16.56 26.81 20.80
N ILE A 25 -17.83 26.40 20.94
CA ILE A 25 -18.25 24.99 20.88
C ILE A 25 -17.99 24.42 19.48
N ALA A 26 -18.42 25.14 18.43
CA ALA A 26 -18.22 24.71 17.05
C ALA A 26 -16.75 24.55 16.68
N VAL A 27 -15.87 25.45 17.15
CA VAL A 27 -14.42 25.34 16.95
C VAL A 27 -13.86 24.12 17.67
N ASN A 28 -14.34 23.81 18.87
CA ASN A 28 -13.88 22.63 19.61
C ASN A 28 -14.34 21.32 18.95
N GLU A 29 -15.58 21.27 18.47
CA GLU A 29 -16.09 20.14 17.70
C GLU A 29 -15.35 19.98 16.36
N ALA A 30 -15.08 21.08 15.66
CA ALA A 30 -14.31 21.05 14.42
C ALA A 30 -12.87 20.56 14.64
N ARG A 31 -12.22 20.97 15.74
CA ARG A 31 -10.89 20.47 16.13
C ARG A 31 -10.93 18.97 16.40
N LYS A 32 -11.89 18.49 17.20
CA LYS A 32 -12.08 17.05 17.46
C LYS A 32 -12.32 16.28 16.16
N ALA A 33 -13.20 16.76 15.28
CA ALA A 33 -13.50 16.12 14.00
C ALA A 33 -12.27 16.04 13.09
N LYS A 34 -11.41 17.07 13.09
CA LYS A 34 -10.15 17.06 12.37
C LYS A 34 -9.20 15.97 12.91
N ASP A 35 -9.03 15.89 14.22
CA ASP A 35 -8.19 14.86 14.86
C ASP A 35 -8.70 13.44 14.57
N TYR A 36 -10.02 13.22 14.61
CA TYR A 36 -10.62 11.95 14.24
C TYR A 36 -10.42 11.62 12.76
N SER A 37 -10.54 12.61 11.87
CA SER A 37 -10.32 12.42 10.44
C SER A 37 -8.86 12.06 10.13
N GLU A 38 -7.90 12.66 10.83
CA GLU A 38 -6.47 12.35 10.65
C GLU A 38 -6.15 10.93 11.13
N LYS A 39 -6.67 10.54 12.31
CA LYS A 39 -6.56 9.17 12.83
C LYS A 39 -7.17 8.14 11.88
N LEU A 40 -8.36 8.42 11.35
CA LEU A 40 -9.02 7.54 10.38
C LEU A 40 -8.21 7.42 9.09
N LYS A 41 -7.68 8.53 8.58
CA LYS A 41 -6.83 8.53 7.38
C LYS A 41 -5.57 7.69 7.57
N ASN A 42 -4.94 7.78 8.74
CA ASN A 42 -3.76 6.97 9.06
C ASN A 42 -4.12 5.49 9.23
N ALA A 43 -5.26 5.17 9.86
CA ALA A 43 -5.76 3.80 9.97
C ALA A 43 -6.05 3.17 8.60
N VAL A 44 -6.70 3.90 7.69
CA VAL A 44 -6.96 3.43 6.31
C VAL A 44 -5.65 3.20 5.54
N LYS A 45 -4.69 4.13 5.65
CA LYS A 45 -3.36 3.96 5.06
C LYS A 45 -2.67 2.70 5.59
N ARG A 46 -2.70 2.49 6.91
CA ARG A 46 -2.14 1.31 7.56
C ARG A 46 -2.76 0.01 7.04
N ILE A 47 -4.10 -0.05 6.96
CA ILE A 47 -4.79 -1.23 6.43
C ILE A 47 -4.32 -1.51 5.00
N SER A 48 -4.23 -0.47 4.15
CA SER A 48 -3.74 -0.61 2.78
C SER A 48 -2.31 -1.16 2.71
N LEU A 49 -1.40 -0.69 3.59
CA LEU A 49 -0.01 -1.17 3.63
C LEU A 49 0.10 -2.60 4.13
N LEU A 50 -0.67 -2.98 5.16
CA LEU A 50 -0.71 -4.34 5.69
C LEU A 50 -1.30 -5.33 4.67
N THR A 51 -2.41 -4.97 4.02
CA THR A 51 -3.00 -5.78 2.96
C THR A 51 -2.03 -5.95 1.78
N ALA A 52 -1.27 -4.90 1.43
CA ALA A 52 -0.22 -5.04 0.42
C ALA A 52 0.88 -6.00 0.89
N ALA A 53 1.35 -5.90 2.14
CA ALA A 53 2.37 -6.80 2.68
C ALA A 53 1.91 -8.28 2.72
N GLU A 54 0.66 -8.55 3.09
CA GLU A 54 0.09 -9.90 3.07
C GLU A 54 0.04 -10.50 1.67
N ARG A 55 -0.37 -9.70 0.67
CA ARG A 55 -0.37 -10.14 -0.74
C ARG A 55 1.04 -10.45 -1.22
N LEU A 56 2.03 -9.65 -0.81
CA LEU A 56 3.42 -9.89 -1.17
C LEU A 56 3.99 -11.15 -0.51
N ARG A 57 3.51 -11.55 0.69
CA ARG A 57 3.85 -12.86 1.25
C ARG A 57 3.31 -14.00 0.39
N LEU A 58 2.08 -13.88 -0.12
CA LEU A 58 1.55 -14.86 -1.08
C LEU A 58 2.36 -14.88 -2.39
N VAL A 59 2.86 -13.73 -2.82
CA VAL A 59 3.79 -13.65 -3.97
C VAL A 59 5.08 -14.41 -3.68
N GLN A 60 5.67 -14.28 -2.49
CA GLN A 60 6.85 -15.06 -2.11
C GLN A 60 6.59 -16.57 -2.21
N ASP A 61 5.45 -17.04 -1.69
CA ASP A 61 5.07 -18.46 -1.77
C ASP A 61 4.94 -18.93 -3.23
N HIS A 62 4.36 -18.10 -4.11
CA HIS A 62 4.27 -18.42 -5.54
C HIS A 62 5.65 -18.43 -6.22
N ILE A 63 6.54 -17.50 -5.85
CA ILE A 63 7.91 -17.48 -6.37
C ILE A 63 8.67 -18.74 -5.94
N GLU A 64 8.52 -19.19 -4.69
CA GLU A 64 9.17 -20.42 -4.22
C GLU A 64 8.81 -21.64 -5.07
N GLN A 65 7.55 -21.71 -5.48
CA GLN A 65 7.00 -22.78 -6.31
C GLN A 65 7.46 -22.74 -7.76
N LEU A 66 8.13 -21.66 -8.20
CA LEU A 66 8.73 -21.61 -9.53
C LEU A 66 9.84 -22.66 -9.67
N PRO A 67 9.83 -23.46 -10.74
CA PRO A 67 10.84 -24.49 -10.96
C PRO A 67 12.23 -23.90 -11.27
N HIS A 68 13.26 -24.69 -10.99
CA HIS A 68 14.65 -24.32 -11.29
C HIS A 68 15.14 -24.96 -12.60
N ARG A 69 14.53 -26.09 -13.00
CA ARG A 69 14.85 -26.82 -14.23
C ARG A 69 13.60 -27.19 -15.01
N MET A 70 13.74 -27.36 -16.32
CA MET A 70 12.61 -27.75 -17.17
C MET A 70 12.06 -29.14 -16.80
N ARG A 71 12.91 -30.01 -16.24
CA ARG A 71 12.49 -31.34 -15.76
C ARG A 71 11.57 -31.28 -14.53
N ASP A 72 11.61 -30.19 -13.77
CA ASP A 72 10.77 -29.99 -12.58
C ASP A 72 9.31 -29.63 -12.93
N PHE A 73 9.01 -29.47 -14.24
CA PHE A 73 7.70 -29.08 -14.75
C PHE A 73 6.64 -30.18 -14.82
N ARG A 74 6.94 -31.43 -14.44
CA ARG A 74 6.00 -32.55 -14.60
C ARG A 74 4.62 -32.22 -13.98
N GLY A 75 3.68 -31.77 -14.83
CA GLY A 75 2.31 -31.41 -14.48
C GLY A 75 2.03 -29.97 -14.00
N LYS A 76 3.01 -29.06 -13.96
CA LYS A 76 2.81 -27.65 -13.54
C LYS A 76 2.91 -26.71 -14.74
N ASN A 77 2.00 -25.73 -14.85
CA ASN A 77 2.05 -24.71 -15.91
C ASN A 77 2.84 -23.47 -15.41
N PRO A 78 4.05 -23.18 -15.94
CA PRO A 78 4.87 -22.02 -15.55
C PRO A 78 4.13 -20.71 -15.75
N ASP A 79 3.49 -20.58 -16.90
CA ASP A 79 2.85 -19.36 -17.38
C ASP A 79 1.74 -18.95 -16.42
N LEU A 80 1.04 -19.92 -15.84
CA LEU A 80 0.02 -19.67 -14.84
C LEU A 80 0.63 -19.11 -13.53
N SER A 81 1.76 -19.65 -13.08
CA SER A 81 2.45 -19.16 -11.88
C SER A 81 3.04 -17.77 -12.10
N ILE A 82 3.69 -17.55 -13.25
CA ILE A 82 4.24 -16.24 -13.65
C ILE A 82 3.12 -15.21 -13.75
N SER A 83 2.00 -15.55 -14.41
CA SER A 83 0.83 -14.68 -14.52
C SER A 83 0.23 -14.31 -13.16
N LYS A 84 0.15 -15.26 -12.22
CA LYS A 84 -0.31 -15.00 -10.85
C LYS A 84 0.62 -14.06 -10.10
N ILE A 85 1.94 -14.28 -10.18
CA ILE A 85 2.94 -13.42 -9.56
C ILE A 85 2.83 -12.00 -10.13
N ARG A 86 2.78 -11.88 -11.46
CA ARG A 86 2.63 -10.60 -12.17
C ARG A 86 1.38 -9.84 -11.74
N LEU A 87 0.25 -10.55 -11.66
CA LEU A 87 -1.03 -9.97 -11.24
C LEU A 87 -0.98 -9.44 -9.81
N GLU A 88 -0.46 -10.23 -8.87
CA GLU A 88 -0.41 -9.83 -7.45
C GLU A 88 0.60 -8.69 -7.21
N ILE A 89 1.75 -8.70 -7.88
CA ILE A 89 2.69 -7.57 -7.84
C ILE A 89 2.03 -6.31 -8.43
N GLY A 90 1.35 -6.42 -9.57
CA GLY A 90 0.64 -5.29 -10.19
C GLY A 90 -0.47 -4.73 -9.29
N ARG A 91 -1.24 -5.60 -8.63
CA ARG A 91 -2.24 -5.22 -7.62
C ARG A 91 -1.59 -4.49 -6.45
N ALA A 92 -0.50 -5.01 -5.91
CA ALA A 92 0.23 -4.36 -4.82
C ALA A 92 0.72 -2.97 -5.24
N ILE A 93 1.37 -2.82 -6.40
CA ILE A 93 1.80 -1.52 -6.95
C ILE A 93 0.62 -0.54 -7.10
N SER A 94 -0.53 -1.02 -7.57
CA SER A 94 -1.72 -0.18 -7.76
C SER A 94 -2.31 0.33 -6.44
N SER A 95 -2.17 -0.45 -5.37
CA SER A 95 -2.65 -0.09 -4.02
C SER A 95 -1.70 0.86 -3.27
N LEU A 96 -0.43 0.94 -3.68
CA LEU A 96 0.56 1.79 -3.04
C LEU A 96 0.56 3.20 -3.64
N GLN A 97 0.65 4.21 -2.78
CA GLN A 97 0.77 5.60 -3.22
C GLN A 97 2.11 5.81 -3.95
N ARG A 98 2.12 6.73 -4.92
CA ARG A 98 3.36 7.10 -5.63
C ARG A 98 4.33 7.85 -4.72
N GLU A 99 3.81 8.57 -3.75
CA GLU A 99 4.55 9.40 -2.81
C GLU A 99 4.09 9.10 -1.39
N GLY A 100 4.97 9.28 -0.41
CA GLY A 100 4.69 9.01 1.01
C GLY A 100 4.96 7.57 1.44
N PRO A 101 4.33 7.11 2.55
CA PRO A 101 4.57 5.79 3.13
C PRO A 101 4.31 4.66 2.12
N GLY A 102 5.28 3.75 1.95
CA GLY A 102 5.19 2.64 1.00
C GLY A 102 5.60 2.98 -0.44
N SER A 103 6.01 4.21 -0.75
CA SER A 103 6.53 4.58 -2.08
C SER A 103 7.84 3.87 -2.43
N ILE A 104 8.70 3.60 -1.43
CA ILE A 104 9.93 2.82 -1.59
C ILE A 104 9.59 1.34 -1.91
N ALA A 105 8.62 0.75 -1.20
CA ALA A 105 8.14 -0.60 -1.51
C ALA A 105 7.67 -0.72 -2.97
N ARG A 106 7.08 0.35 -3.51
CA ARG A 106 6.66 0.42 -4.91
C ARG A 106 7.82 0.34 -5.90
N LYS A 107 9.03 0.82 -5.54
CA LYS A 107 10.26 0.68 -6.34
C LYS A 107 10.75 -0.76 -6.34
N TYR A 108 10.84 -1.38 -5.17
CA TYR A 108 11.20 -2.80 -5.05
C TYR A 108 10.23 -3.70 -5.82
N LEU A 109 8.93 -3.38 -5.84
CA LEU A 109 7.97 -4.12 -6.65
C LEU A 109 8.16 -3.92 -8.16
N ALA A 110 8.63 -2.76 -8.61
CA ALA A 110 8.98 -2.56 -10.01
C ALA A 110 10.22 -3.39 -10.40
N GLU A 111 11.23 -3.43 -9.53
CA GLU A 111 12.40 -4.31 -9.69
C GLU A 111 11.99 -5.78 -9.73
N ALA A 112 11.09 -6.21 -8.85
CA ALA A 112 10.55 -7.57 -8.88
C ALA A 112 9.80 -7.90 -10.19
N GLN A 113 9.12 -6.93 -10.81
CA GLN A 113 8.49 -7.13 -12.13
C GLN A 113 9.51 -7.27 -13.25
N GLU A 114 10.62 -6.52 -13.18
CA GLU A 114 11.71 -6.63 -14.15
C GLU A 114 12.37 -8.00 -14.06
N GLU A 115 12.69 -8.47 -12.85
CA GLU A 115 13.25 -9.79 -12.60
C GLU A 115 12.29 -10.92 -13.01
N LEU A 116 10.98 -10.73 -12.83
CA LEU A 116 9.97 -11.67 -13.34
C LEU A 116 9.98 -11.74 -14.87
N ASN A 117 10.14 -10.61 -15.57
CA ASN A 117 10.26 -10.60 -17.03
C ASN A 117 11.53 -11.33 -17.49
N GLN A 118 12.66 -11.10 -16.81
CA GLN A 118 13.90 -11.80 -17.12
C GLN A 118 13.78 -13.32 -16.92
N TYR A 119 13.09 -13.73 -15.85
CA TYR A 119 12.76 -15.13 -15.60
C TYR A 119 11.86 -15.71 -16.70
N GLU A 120 10.82 -15.00 -17.13
CA GLU A 120 9.92 -15.41 -18.23
C GLU A 120 10.66 -15.50 -19.57
N ASP A 121 11.50 -14.53 -19.92
CA ASP A 121 12.34 -14.60 -21.11
C ASP A 121 13.30 -15.80 -21.05
N SER A 122 13.81 -16.13 -19.85
CA SER A 122 14.62 -17.34 -19.65
C SER A 122 13.75 -18.60 -19.88
N ALA A 123 12.50 -18.60 -19.41
CA ALA A 123 11.55 -19.69 -19.56
C ALA A 123 11.20 -19.96 -21.04
N ASP A 124 10.93 -18.90 -21.81
CA ASP A 124 10.65 -19.01 -23.24
C ASP A 124 11.85 -19.55 -24.02
N ARG A 125 13.07 -19.14 -23.64
CA ARG A 125 14.32 -19.67 -24.21
C ARG A 125 14.56 -21.13 -23.83
N VAL A 126 14.20 -21.54 -22.61
CA VAL A 126 14.22 -22.93 -22.16
C VAL A 126 13.24 -23.76 -22.99
N ALA A 127 12.01 -23.26 -23.19
CA ALA A 127 10.98 -23.94 -23.97
C ALA A 127 11.38 -24.14 -25.44
N ALA A 128 12.17 -23.21 -26.00
CA ALA A 128 12.69 -23.29 -27.36
C ALA A 128 13.97 -24.14 -27.52
N LYS A 129 14.64 -24.55 -26.42
CA LYS A 129 15.92 -25.29 -26.44
C LYS A 129 15.85 -26.59 -25.65
N THR A 130 16.93 -27.37 -25.72
CA THR A 130 17.05 -28.73 -25.17
C THR A 130 16.66 -28.85 -23.69
N PRO A 131 16.24 -30.04 -23.20
CA PRO A 131 15.69 -30.29 -21.86
C PRO A 131 16.61 -30.00 -20.65
N ASP A 132 17.84 -29.55 -20.90
CA ASP A 132 18.89 -29.34 -19.89
C ASP A 132 19.19 -27.84 -19.65
N TYR A 133 18.39 -26.94 -20.25
CA TYR A 133 18.52 -25.51 -19.99
C TYR A 133 17.90 -25.17 -18.63
N ASN A 134 18.68 -24.45 -17.80
CA ASN A 134 18.26 -24.01 -16.47
C ASN A 134 17.56 -22.65 -16.55
N PHE A 135 16.55 -22.46 -15.70
CA PHE A 135 15.94 -21.14 -15.52
C PHE A 135 16.94 -20.20 -14.86
N ASP A 136 16.75 -18.91 -15.06
CA ASP A 136 17.59 -17.90 -14.41
C ASP A 136 17.35 -17.92 -12.88
N ALA A 137 18.25 -18.59 -12.17
CA ALA A 137 18.20 -18.73 -10.73
C ALA A 137 18.52 -17.40 -10.03
N ASP A 138 19.29 -16.53 -10.67
CA ASP A 138 19.61 -15.21 -10.15
C ASP A 138 18.38 -14.30 -10.27
N ALA A 139 17.67 -14.34 -11.40
CA ALA A 139 16.40 -13.60 -11.55
C ALA A 139 15.36 -14.03 -10.51
N LYS A 140 15.20 -15.35 -10.30
CA LYS A 140 14.32 -15.86 -9.24
C LYS A 140 14.73 -15.36 -7.85
N ARG A 141 16.04 -15.38 -7.54
CA ARG A 141 16.57 -14.92 -6.24
C ARG A 141 16.36 -13.42 -6.06
N ASN A 142 16.68 -12.61 -7.06
CA ASN A 142 16.55 -11.16 -7.01
C ASN A 142 15.08 -10.75 -6.87
N MET A 143 14.17 -11.42 -7.59
CA MET A 143 12.72 -11.22 -7.40
C MET A 143 12.29 -11.50 -5.95
N ARG A 144 12.79 -12.57 -5.32
CA ARG A 144 12.49 -12.86 -3.90
C ARG A 144 13.00 -11.76 -2.97
N LEU A 145 14.24 -11.31 -3.18
CA LEU A 145 14.86 -10.26 -2.38
C LEU A 145 14.05 -8.96 -2.50
N ALA A 146 13.71 -8.54 -3.71
CA ALA A 146 12.92 -7.35 -3.97
C ALA A 146 11.54 -7.41 -3.29
N VAL A 147 10.84 -8.56 -3.39
CA VAL A 147 9.56 -8.73 -2.68
C VAL A 147 9.73 -8.73 -1.16
N GLN A 148 10.81 -9.30 -0.62
CA GLN A 148 11.11 -9.27 0.81
C GLN A 148 11.43 -7.86 1.31
N GLU A 149 12.21 -7.09 0.56
CA GLU A 149 12.51 -5.69 0.85
C GLU A 149 11.25 -4.84 0.80
N ALA A 150 10.37 -5.07 -0.18
CA ALA A 150 9.05 -4.45 -0.24
C ALA A 150 8.20 -4.76 1.01
N VAL A 151 8.12 -6.02 1.45
CA VAL A 151 7.39 -6.41 2.67
C VAL A 151 7.98 -5.71 3.90
N SER A 152 9.30 -5.72 4.04
CA SER A 152 10.00 -5.08 5.16
C SER A 152 9.69 -3.59 5.23
N GLU A 153 9.76 -2.90 4.09
CA GLU A 153 9.44 -1.48 4.00
C GLU A 153 7.96 -1.19 4.32
N LEU A 154 7.02 -2.02 3.86
CA LEU A 154 5.60 -1.84 4.18
C LEU A 154 5.30 -2.01 5.68
N VAL A 155 5.97 -2.97 6.32
CA VAL A 155 5.87 -3.17 7.78
C VAL A 155 6.50 -1.99 8.52
N SER A 156 7.67 -1.51 8.09
CA SER A 156 8.31 -0.32 8.66
C SER A 156 7.44 0.92 8.52
N ALA A 157 6.90 1.17 7.32
CA ALA A 157 6.00 2.29 7.03
C ALA A 157 4.70 2.20 7.83
N THR A 158 4.22 0.99 8.11
CA THR A 158 3.07 0.77 8.99
C THR A 158 3.37 1.19 10.43
N ASN A 159 4.52 0.82 10.98
CA ASN A 159 4.90 1.17 12.35
C ASN A 159 5.09 2.69 12.51
N LYS A 160 5.63 3.37 11.49
CA LYS A 160 5.76 4.84 11.47
C LYS A 160 4.43 5.60 11.45
N LEU A 161 3.31 4.92 11.14
CA LEU A 161 1.97 5.52 11.21
C LEU A 161 1.32 5.34 12.59
N GLU A 162 1.94 4.58 13.51
CA GLU A 162 1.51 4.44 14.91
C GLU A 162 2.14 5.51 15.84
N GLU A 163 3.30 6.06 15.47
CA GLU A 163 3.99 7.16 16.16
C GLU A 163 3.35 8.53 15.86
#